data_AF-A0A034VF97-F1
#
_entry.id   AF-A0A034VF97-F1
#
_cell.length_a   1.000
_cell.length_b   1.000
_cell.length_c   1.000
_cell.angle_alpha   90.00
_cell.angle_beta   90.00
_cell.angle_gamma   90.00
#
_symmetry.space_group_name_H-M   'P 1'
#
loop_
_entity.id
_entity.type
_entity.pdbx_description
1 polymer ?
#
loop_
_entity_poly.entity_id
_entity_poly.type
_entity_poly.pdbx_seq_one_letter_code
_entity_poly.pdbx_strand_id
1 'polypeptide(L)'
;YVRCEKKTIKESAKLASKEILPFWERATLNKRTCDDKLVKLYDEWRTVQKFCTSLFPSSRKKENDFNDNLNNLFVIAHADALEMIAIPEDRDFLIKQREPGRVGSMISIDQCLANKEKRKAQRLEEENRRRAKYQRLESTQELSVDYDVSDESKCESEKSVEQLMIVSNTNELKKTW
;
A
#
# COMPACT_ATOMS: atom_id res chain seq x y z
N TYR A 1 14.66 33.75 -13.86
CA TYR A 1 15.64 33.38 -14.90
C TYR A 1 15.92 31.88 -14.80
N VAL A 2 15.35 31.07 -15.69
CA VAL A 2 15.77 29.67 -15.84
C VAL A 2 17.06 29.68 -16.65
N ARG A 3 18.19 29.29 -16.06
CA ARG A 3 19.43 29.09 -16.82
C ARG A 3 19.24 27.88 -17.72
N CYS A 4 19.01 28.09 -19.02
CA CYS A 4 19.15 27.04 -20.03
C CYS A 4 20.65 26.79 -20.26
N GLU A 5 21.25 25.93 -19.44
CA GLU A 5 22.58 25.40 -19.72
C GLU A 5 22.50 24.50 -20.96
N LYS A 6 23.26 24.82 -22.01
CA LYS A 6 23.37 23.98 -23.21
C LYS A 6 24.16 22.72 -22.85
N LYS A 7 23.46 21.65 -22.46
CA LYS A 7 24.05 20.33 -22.22
C LYS A 7 23.94 19.48 -23.49
N THR A 8 24.90 18.60 -23.69
CA THR A 8 24.79 17.56 -24.73
C THR A 8 23.71 16.55 -24.36
N ILE A 9 23.13 15.85 -25.34
CA ILE A 9 22.08 14.83 -25.10
C ILE A 9 22.57 13.78 -24.09
N LYS A 10 23.83 13.36 -24.20
CA LYS A 10 24.46 12.39 -23.31
C LYS A 10 24.61 12.91 -21.87
N GLU A 11 24.93 14.19 -21.70
CA GLU A 11 24.99 14.82 -20.37
C GLU A 11 23.60 14.97 -19.76
N SER A 12 22.60 15.36 -20.56
CA SER A 12 21.21 15.46 -20.12
C SER A 12 20.66 14.10 -19.71
N ALA A 13 20.94 13.04 -20.49
CA ALA A 13 20.56 11.67 -20.15
C ALA A 13 21.18 11.23 -18.82
N LYS A 14 22.49 11.47 -18.64
CA LYS A 14 23.20 11.21 -17.38
C LYS A 14 22.60 11.96 -16.20
N LEU A 15 22.19 13.20 -16.40
CA LEU A 15 21.61 14.04 -15.35
C LEU A 15 20.23 13.51 -14.94
N ALA A 16 19.38 13.17 -15.91
CA ALA A 16 18.09 12.53 -15.66
C ALA A 16 18.24 11.17 -14.94
N SER A 17 19.19 10.33 -15.37
CA SER A 17 19.46 9.05 -14.70
C SER A 17 19.95 9.24 -13.26
N LYS A 18 20.75 10.27 -12.98
CA LYS A 18 21.17 10.62 -11.61
C LYS A 18 19.99 11.07 -10.74
N GLU A 19 19.04 11.81 -11.28
CA GLU A 19 17.86 12.27 -10.53
C GLU A 19 16.91 11.11 -10.17
N ILE A 20 16.86 10.07 -11.01
CA ILE A 20 16.01 8.90 -10.78
C ILE A 20 16.67 7.90 -9.80
N LEU A 21 18.01 7.91 -9.72
CA LEU A 21 18.79 6.98 -8.90
C LEU A 21 18.33 6.88 -7.44
N PRO A 22 18.03 7.98 -6.71
CA PRO A 22 17.60 7.92 -5.31
C PRO A 22 16.29 7.15 -5.11
N PHE A 23 15.38 7.20 -6.08
CA PHE A 23 14.14 6.42 -6.03
C PHE A 23 14.43 4.93 -6.18
N TRP A 24 15.40 4.57 -7.03
CA TRP A 24 15.81 3.18 -7.23
C TRP A 24 16.63 2.63 -6.05
N GLU A 25 17.44 3.48 -5.41
CA GLU A 25 18.18 3.13 -4.18
C GLU A 25 17.23 2.78 -3.03
N ARG A 26 16.16 3.56 -2.85
CA ARG A 26 15.11 3.26 -1.87
C ARG A 26 14.36 1.96 -2.18
N ALA A 27 14.26 1.59 -3.46
CA ALA A 27 13.63 0.36 -3.91
C ALA A 27 14.57 -0.86 -3.89
N THR A 28 15.83 -0.71 -3.46
CA THR A 28 16.87 -1.77 -3.50
C THR A 28 17.12 -2.37 -4.89
N LEU A 29 16.79 -1.63 -5.95
CA LEU A 29 16.92 -2.12 -7.33
C LEU A 29 18.35 -1.91 -7.84
N ASN A 30 18.85 -2.88 -8.60
CA ASN A 30 20.22 -2.89 -9.12
C ASN A 30 20.49 -1.67 -10.03
N LYS A 31 21.66 -1.04 -9.83
CA LYS A 31 22.05 0.28 -10.36
C LYS A 31 22.49 0.25 -11.82
N ARG A 32 21.70 -0.33 -12.74
CA ARG A 32 22.04 -0.26 -14.16
C ARG A 32 21.69 1.13 -14.69
N THR A 33 22.70 1.90 -15.09
CA THR A 33 22.53 3.19 -15.76
C THR A 33 21.71 3.01 -17.03
N CYS A 34 20.60 3.74 -17.14
CA CYS A 34 19.70 3.70 -18.30
C CYS A 34 20.04 4.75 -19.36
N ASP A 35 21.19 5.42 -19.24
CA ASP A 35 21.66 6.52 -20.09
C ASP A 35 21.53 6.18 -21.59
N ASP A 36 22.01 5.01 -22.02
CA ASP A 36 21.97 4.62 -23.43
C ASP A 36 20.55 4.40 -23.95
N LYS A 37 19.65 3.90 -23.09
CA LYS A 37 18.23 3.75 -23.43
C LYS A 37 17.55 5.11 -23.57
N LEU A 38 17.88 6.08 -22.71
CA LEU A 38 17.36 7.44 -22.78
C LEU A 38 17.85 8.18 -24.04
N VAL A 39 19.13 8.02 -24.39
CA VAL A 39 19.69 8.60 -25.63
C VAL A 39 18.97 8.01 -26.85
N LYS A 40 18.83 6.68 -26.90
CA LYS A 40 18.12 6.00 -27.99
C LYS A 40 16.67 6.46 -28.12
N LEU A 41 15.95 6.56 -26.99
CA LEU A 41 14.57 7.04 -26.96
C LEU A 41 14.46 8.49 -27.46
N TYR A 42 15.42 9.34 -27.11
CA TYR A 42 15.47 10.72 -27.60
C TYR A 42 15.67 10.79 -29.12
N ASP A 43 16.51 9.93 -29.69
CA ASP A 43 16.73 9.87 -31.13
C ASP A 43 15.48 9.33 -31.88
N GLU A 44 14.80 8.35 -31.30
CA GLU A 44 13.49 7.86 -31.78
C GLU A 44 12.45 8.99 -31.75
N TRP A 45 12.36 9.72 -30.63
CA TRP A 45 11.47 10.88 -30.50
C TRP A 45 11.79 11.97 -31.52
N ARG A 46 13.07 12.30 -31.75
CA ARG A 46 13.45 13.29 -32.77
C ARG A 46 13.06 12.87 -34.18
N THR A 47 13.08 11.57 -34.45
CA THR A 47 12.61 11.02 -35.71
C THR A 47 11.10 11.18 -35.84
N VAL A 48 10.33 10.79 -34.81
CA VAL A 48 8.87 10.98 -34.79
C VAL A 48 8.50 12.46 -34.93
N GLN A 49 9.18 13.35 -34.21
CA GLN A 49 8.97 14.80 -34.26
C GLN A 49 9.14 15.36 -35.68
N LYS A 50 10.16 14.91 -36.43
CA LYS A 50 10.39 15.36 -37.82
C LYS A 50 9.27 14.93 -38.78
N PHE A 51 8.60 13.82 -38.49
CA PHE A 51 7.52 13.28 -39.33
C PHE A 51 6.12 13.54 -38.76
N CYS A 52 6.02 14.26 -37.64
CA CYS A 52 4.76 14.58 -36.94
C CYS A 52 3.79 15.40 -37.80
N THR A 53 4.29 16.20 -38.75
CA THR A 53 3.46 16.97 -39.69
C THR A 53 2.92 16.12 -40.85
N SER A 54 3.39 14.89 -40.99
CA SER A 54 3.10 14.02 -42.13
C SER A 54 2.00 13.03 -41.76
N LEU A 55 0.79 13.25 -42.29
CA LEU A 55 -0.43 12.44 -42.07
C LEU A 55 -0.35 10.99 -42.60
N PHE A 56 0.82 10.49 -43.00
CA PHE A 56 0.96 9.14 -43.53
C PHE A 56 0.66 8.08 -42.46
N PRO A 57 -0.03 7.00 -42.81
CA PRO A 57 -0.28 5.88 -41.90
C PRO A 57 0.99 5.28 -41.27
N SER A 58 2.11 5.32 -42.00
CA SER A 58 3.43 4.87 -41.53
C SER A 58 4.01 5.76 -40.42
N SER A 59 3.69 7.06 -40.40
CA SER A 59 4.07 7.97 -39.30
C SER A 59 3.32 7.65 -38.01
N ARG A 60 2.01 7.35 -38.14
CA ARG A 60 1.15 7.00 -37.00
C ARG A 60 1.59 5.68 -36.33
N LYS A 61 2.05 4.71 -37.12
CA LYS A 61 2.64 3.48 -36.58
C LYS A 61 3.89 3.76 -35.75
N LYS A 62 4.81 4.59 -36.26
CA LYS A 62 6.05 4.97 -35.52
C LYS A 62 5.75 5.73 -34.24
N GLU A 63 4.70 6.55 -34.22
CA GLU A 63 4.24 7.26 -33.02
C GLU A 63 3.69 6.30 -31.97
N ASN A 64 2.88 5.32 -32.37
CA ASN A 64 2.40 4.26 -31.47
C ASN A 64 3.57 3.43 -30.92
N ASP A 65 4.48 2.98 -31.79
CA ASP A 65 5.67 2.22 -31.39
C ASP A 65 6.54 3.02 -30.39
N PHE A 66 6.66 4.34 -30.58
CA PHE A 66 7.35 5.22 -29.64
C PHE A 66 6.64 5.30 -28.29
N ASN A 67 5.31 5.46 -28.26
CA ASN A 67 4.53 5.49 -27.03
C ASN A 67 4.63 4.17 -26.26
N ASP A 68 4.61 3.04 -26.95
CA ASP A 68 4.76 1.73 -26.33
C ASP A 68 6.18 1.56 -25.75
N ASN A 69 7.22 1.94 -26.50
CA ASN A 69 8.61 1.93 -26.01
C ASN A 69 8.80 2.85 -24.80
N LEU A 70 8.19 4.04 -24.81
CA LEU A 70 8.23 4.99 -23.70
C LEU A 70 7.56 4.42 -22.45
N ASN A 71 6.39 3.79 -22.60
CA ASN A 71 5.69 3.14 -21.50
C ASN A 71 6.48 1.96 -20.91
N ASN A 72 7.22 1.24 -21.75
CA ASN A 72 8.06 0.10 -21.35
C ASN A 72 9.44 0.51 -20.81
N LEU A 73 9.86 1.77 -20.98
CA LEU A 73 11.18 2.23 -20.56
C LEU A 73 11.41 2.11 -19.06
N PHE A 74 10.35 2.35 -18.28
CA PHE A 74 10.37 2.31 -16.82
C PHE A 74 9.75 1.05 -16.24
N VAL A 75 9.83 -0.10 -16.93
CA VAL A 75 9.49 -1.38 -16.29
C VAL A 75 10.42 -1.55 -15.09
N ILE A 76 9.88 -1.32 -13.89
CA ILE A 76 10.58 -1.21 -12.59
C ILE A 76 10.93 -2.62 -12.10
N ALA A 77 11.76 -3.34 -12.85
CA ALA A 77 12.16 -4.68 -12.46
C ALA A 77 13.60 -4.96 -12.84
N HIS A 78 14.28 -5.70 -11.97
CA HIS A 78 15.53 -6.35 -12.33
C HIS A 78 15.35 -7.21 -13.58
N ALA A 79 16.39 -7.33 -14.41
CA ALA A 79 16.37 -8.24 -15.58
C ALA A 79 15.97 -9.66 -15.14
N ASP A 80 16.51 -10.06 -13.99
CA ASP A 80 16.31 -11.38 -13.39
C ASP A 80 15.24 -11.34 -12.27
N ALA A 81 14.40 -10.30 -12.23
CA ALA A 81 13.41 -10.13 -11.14
C ALA A 81 12.46 -11.33 -11.04
N LEU A 82 12.08 -11.91 -12.17
CA LEU A 82 11.20 -13.09 -12.19
C LEU A 82 11.86 -14.36 -11.64
N GLU A 83 13.19 -14.40 -11.58
CA GLU A 83 13.98 -15.50 -11.01
C GLU A 83 14.31 -15.24 -9.54
N MET A 84 14.47 -13.98 -9.14
CA MET A 84 14.75 -13.59 -7.77
C MET A 84 13.52 -13.62 -6.86
N ILE A 85 12.32 -13.45 -7.41
CA ILE A 85 11.07 -13.46 -6.63
C ILE A 85 10.74 -14.90 -6.20
N ALA A 86 10.77 -15.13 -4.89
CA ALA A 86 10.42 -16.41 -4.30
C ALA A 86 8.90 -16.62 -4.15
N ILE A 87 8.14 -15.53 -4.03
CA ILE A 87 6.69 -15.56 -3.78
C ILE A 87 5.95 -15.58 -5.13
N PRO A 88 5.16 -16.62 -5.44
CA PRO A 88 4.51 -16.75 -6.74
C PRO A 88 3.50 -15.62 -7.01
N GLU A 89 2.83 -15.11 -5.98
CA GLU A 89 1.89 -13.98 -6.09
C GLU A 89 2.60 -12.69 -6.57
N ASP A 90 3.77 -12.39 -6.02
CA ASP A 90 4.57 -11.23 -6.40
C ASP A 90 5.10 -11.38 -7.83
N ARG A 91 5.43 -12.61 -8.23
CA ARG A 91 5.87 -12.93 -9.59
C ARG A 91 4.74 -12.71 -10.59
N ASP A 92 3.55 -13.21 -10.29
CA ASP A 92 2.36 -13.05 -11.12
C ASP A 92 1.91 -11.59 -11.19
N PHE A 93 2.01 -10.85 -10.08
CA PHE A 93 1.79 -9.41 -10.07
C PHE A 93 2.76 -8.70 -11.01
N LEU A 94 4.05 -9.04 -10.95
CA LEU A 94 5.05 -8.42 -11.81
C LEU A 94 4.82 -8.73 -13.29
N ILE A 95 4.34 -9.94 -13.62
CA ILE A 95 3.96 -10.30 -15.00
C ILE A 95 2.78 -9.45 -15.47
N LYS A 96 1.72 -9.34 -14.67
CA LYS A 96 0.54 -8.51 -14.98
C LYS A 96 0.88 -7.02 -15.14
N GLN A 97 1.86 -6.52 -14.38
CA GLN A 97 2.37 -5.16 -14.53
C GLN A 97 3.17 -4.94 -15.84
N ARG A 98 3.71 -6.00 -16.45
CA ARG A 98 4.40 -5.94 -17.75
C ARG A 98 3.43 -6.04 -18.94
N GLU A 99 2.19 -6.48 -18.70
CA GLU A 99 1.18 -6.52 -19.74
C GLU A 99 0.72 -5.11 -20.15
N PRO A 100 0.39 -4.90 -21.44
CA PRO A 100 -0.10 -3.62 -21.92
C PRO A 100 -1.33 -3.18 -21.12
N GLY A 101 -1.32 -1.94 -20.64
CA GLY A 101 -2.36 -1.40 -19.76
C GLY A 101 -2.07 -1.53 -18.26
N ARG A 102 -0.98 -2.20 -17.85
CA ARG A 102 -0.51 -2.31 -16.44
C ARG A 102 -1.62 -2.79 -15.49
N VAL A 103 -2.15 -3.97 -15.79
CA VAL A 103 -3.25 -4.55 -15.04
C VAL A 103 -2.77 -5.08 -13.68
N GLY A 104 -3.63 -4.96 -12.66
CA GLY A 104 -3.33 -5.39 -11.29
C GLY A 104 -2.80 -4.25 -10.41
N SER A 105 -3.39 -4.09 -9.22
CA SER A 105 -2.90 -3.17 -8.19
C SER A 105 -2.73 -3.97 -6.91
N MET A 106 -1.52 -3.98 -6.34
CA MET A 106 -1.21 -4.69 -5.10
C MET A 106 -1.89 -4.04 -3.89
N ILE A 107 -2.18 -2.74 -3.98
CA ILE A 107 -2.71 -1.92 -2.88
C ILE A 107 -3.98 -2.54 -2.28
N SER A 108 -4.88 -3.07 -3.11
CA SER A 108 -6.13 -3.66 -2.64
C SER A 108 -5.94 -5.02 -1.95
N ILE A 109 -4.96 -5.81 -2.42
CA ILE A 109 -4.63 -7.12 -1.86
C ILE A 109 -3.94 -6.96 -0.51
N ASP A 110 -2.95 -6.06 -0.43
CA ASP A 110 -2.22 -5.76 0.80
C ASP A 110 -3.15 -5.15 1.87
N GLN A 111 -4.06 -4.25 1.49
CA GLN A 111 -5.07 -3.74 2.42
C GLN A 111 -5.99 -4.86 2.95
N CYS A 112 -6.37 -5.81 2.09
CA CYS A 112 -7.20 -6.94 2.52
C CYS A 112 -6.44 -7.84 3.51
N LEU A 113 -5.17 -8.13 3.24
CA LEU A 113 -4.29 -8.88 4.15
C LEU A 113 -4.07 -8.16 5.47
N ALA A 114 -3.67 -6.89 5.44
CA ALA A 114 -3.47 -6.07 6.64
C ALA A 114 -4.74 -5.99 7.50
N ASN A 115 -5.91 -5.86 6.88
CA ASN A 115 -7.20 -5.88 7.58
C ASN A 115 -7.48 -7.25 8.22
N LYS A 116 -7.15 -8.36 7.55
CA LYS A 116 -7.29 -9.72 8.11
C LYS A 116 -6.36 -9.93 9.30
N GLU A 117 -5.12 -9.48 9.21
CA GLU A 117 -4.14 -9.57 10.30
C GLU A 117 -4.56 -8.72 11.50
N LYS A 118 -5.02 -7.49 11.25
CA LYS A 118 -5.56 -6.62 12.30
C LYS A 118 -6.75 -7.27 13.04
N ARG A 119 -7.68 -7.89 12.30
CA ARG A 119 -8.80 -8.64 12.91
C ARG A 119 -8.34 -9.87 13.70
N LYS A 120 -7.30 -10.58 13.24
CA LYS A 120 -6.71 -11.69 14.01
C LYS A 120 -6.06 -11.18 15.30
N ALA A 121 -5.28 -10.11 15.24
CA ALA A 121 -4.64 -9.50 16.40
C ALA A 121 -5.67 -9.03 17.43
N GLN A 122 -6.75 -8.37 17.00
CA GLN A 122 -7.84 -7.95 17.88
C GLN A 122 -8.53 -9.12 18.60
N ARG A 123 -8.79 -10.24 17.89
CA ARG A 123 -9.37 -11.43 18.50
C ARG A 123 -8.46 -12.05 19.55
N LEU A 124 -7.15 -12.10 19.27
CA LEU A 124 -6.16 -12.62 20.20
C LEU A 124 -6.04 -11.73 21.45
N GLU A 125 -6.03 -10.42 21.28
CA GLU A 125 -6.01 -9.46 22.38
C GLU A 125 -7.25 -9.58 23.26
N GLU A 126 -8.43 -9.75 22.66
CA GLU A 126 -9.67 -9.95 23.39
C GLU A 126 -9.72 -11.28 24.16
N GLU A 127 -9.20 -12.37 23.57
CA GLU A 127 -9.07 -13.65 24.26
C GLU A 127 -8.10 -13.55 25.43
N ASN A 128 -6.93 -12.92 25.23
CA ASN A 128 -5.95 -12.69 26.29
C ASN A 128 -6.54 -11.84 27.42
N ARG A 129 -7.31 -10.79 27.09
CA ARG A 129 -8.02 -9.97 28.05
C ARG A 129 -9.08 -10.76 28.83
N ARG A 130 -9.83 -11.65 28.16
CA ARG A 130 -10.77 -12.56 28.83
C ARG A 130 -10.03 -13.50 29.78
N ARG A 131 -8.95 -14.12 29.32
CA ARG A 131 -8.13 -15.06 30.13
C ARG A 131 -7.54 -14.39 31.37
N ALA A 132 -6.99 -13.18 31.21
CA ALA A 132 -6.46 -12.39 32.32
C ALA A 132 -7.55 -12.00 33.34
N LYS A 133 -8.77 -11.70 32.88
CA LYS A 133 -9.91 -11.41 33.77
C LYS A 133 -10.30 -12.64 34.60
N TYR A 134 -10.36 -13.83 33.98
CA TYR A 134 -10.65 -15.08 34.69
C TYR A 134 -9.56 -15.42 35.72
N GLN A 135 -8.28 -15.33 35.35
CA GLN A 135 -7.18 -15.55 36.30
C GLN A 135 -7.23 -14.59 37.50
N ARG A 136 -7.56 -13.31 37.27
CA ARG A 136 -7.70 -12.34 38.37
C ARG A 136 -8.86 -12.69 39.31
N LEU A 137 -9.99 -13.14 38.77
CA LEU A 137 -11.14 -13.58 39.56
C LEU A 137 -10.82 -14.83 40.38
N GLU A 138 -10.15 -15.81 39.76
CA GLU A 138 -9.72 -17.07 40.40
C GLU A 138 -8.74 -16.79 41.55
N SER A 139 -7.71 -15.94 41.35
CA SER A 139 -6.81 -15.52 42.43
C SER A 139 -7.50 -14.71 43.53
N THR A 140 -8.60 -14.01 43.23
CA THR A 140 -9.38 -13.29 44.27
C THR A 140 -10.27 -14.25 45.07
N GLN A 141 -10.70 -15.35 44.44
CA GLN A 141 -11.55 -16.38 45.05
C GLN A 141 -10.75 -17.35 45.94
N GLU A 142 -9.47 -17.61 45.62
CA GLU A 142 -8.56 -18.36 46.50
C GLU A 142 -8.15 -17.59 47.77
N LEU A 143 -8.29 -16.26 47.78
CA LEU A 143 -7.99 -15.39 48.94
C LEU A 143 -9.18 -15.23 49.91
N SER A 144 -10.33 -15.86 49.66
CA SER A 144 -11.55 -15.69 50.47
C SER A 144 -11.88 -16.89 51.37
N VAL A 145 -10.91 -17.71 51.76
CA VAL A 145 -11.10 -18.75 52.77
C VAL A 145 -10.68 -18.20 54.14
N ASP A 146 -11.62 -18.27 55.08
CA ASP A 146 -11.56 -17.96 56.52
C ASP A 146 -11.81 -16.51 56.98
N TYR A 147 -13.09 -16.21 57.24
CA TYR A 147 -13.50 -15.75 58.57
C TYR A 147 -15.01 -16.03 58.81
N ASP A 148 -15.29 -16.85 59.83
CA ASP A 148 -16.62 -17.23 60.29
C ASP A 148 -17.25 -16.15 61.21
N VAL A 149 -18.57 -16.23 61.31
CA VAL A 149 -19.63 -15.26 61.61
C VAL A 149 -19.70 -14.77 63.08
N SER A 150 -20.20 -13.54 63.30
CA SER A 150 -21.11 -13.27 64.42
C SER A 150 -22.18 -12.22 64.05
N ASP A 151 -23.40 -12.55 64.46
CA ASP A 151 -24.74 -12.09 64.06
C ASP A 151 -25.29 -10.88 64.87
N GLU A 152 -26.44 -10.37 64.41
CA GLU A 152 -27.41 -9.38 64.96
C GLU A 152 -27.14 -7.88 64.64
N SER A 153 -28.08 -7.06 64.13
CA SER A 153 -29.52 -7.20 63.88
C SER A 153 -30.06 -6.04 62.99
N LYS A 154 -30.94 -6.37 62.02
CA LYS A 154 -32.28 -5.78 61.66
C LYS A 154 -32.41 -4.23 61.52
N CYS A 155 -33.17 -3.60 60.62
CA CYS A 155 -33.94 -3.82 59.37
C CYS A 155 -34.54 -2.43 59.07
N GLU A 156 -34.62 -1.98 57.81
CA GLU A 156 -35.82 -1.36 57.20
C GLU A 156 -35.50 -0.76 55.81
N SER A 157 -36.07 -1.40 54.78
CA SER A 157 -36.84 -0.87 53.62
C SER A 157 -36.24 0.24 52.73
N GLU A 158 -36.28 0.21 51.39
CA GLU A 158 -37.44 0.01 50.51
C GLU A 158 -37.06 -0.43 49.07
N LYS A 159 -37.82 -1.44 48.59
CA LYS A 159 -38.39 -1.78 47.26
C LYS A 159 -37.84 -1.24 45.90
N SER A 160 -37.68 -2.24 45.01
CA SER A 160 -38.14 -2.39 43.61
C SER A 160 -37.63 -1.43 42.51
N VAL A 161 -36.81 -1.85 41.53
CA VAL A 161 -36.98 -2.85 40.43
C VAL A 161 -37.74 -2.28 39.21
N GLU A 162 -37.11 -2.47 38.04
CA GLU A 162 -37.65 -2.48 36.66
C GLU A 162 -37.95 -1.14 35.94
N GLN A 163 -37.79 -0.95 34.62
CA GLN A 163 -37.11 -1.64 33.51
C GLN A 163 -37.46 -0.87 32.21
N LEU A 164 -36.55 -0.89 31.23
CA LEU A 164 -36.74 -0.68 29.77
C LEU A 164 -36.87 0.74 29.15
N MET A 165 -35.81 1.06 28.39
CA MET A 165 -35.76 1.41 26.96
C MET A 165 -36.63 2.54 26.36
N ILE A 166 -36.07 3.13 25.29
CA ILE A 166 -36.58 4.19 24.39
C ILE A 166 -36.17 5.56 24.94
N VAL A 167 -35.12 6.19 24.42
CA VAL A 167 -35.20 6.94 23.17
C VAL A 167 -33.93 6.80 22.33
N SER A 168 -34.18 6.33 21.13
CA SER A 168 -33.37 6.37 19.92
C SER A 168 -32.58 7.66 19.71
N ASN A 169 -31.42 7.51 19.06
CA ASN A 169 -31.05 8.25 17.84
C ASN A 169 -31.36 9.75 17.86
N THR A 170 -30.36 10.63 17.92
CA THR A 170 -29.83 11.23 16.69
C THR A 170 -28.60 12.06 17.04
N ASN A 171 -27.50 11.84 16.33
CA ASN A 171 -26.58 12.92 15.97
C ASN A 171 -25.87 12.52 14.68
N GLU A 172 -26.66 12.64 13.63
CA GLU A 172 -26.25 12.58 12.25
C GLU A 172 -25.64 13.94 11.83
N LEU A 173 -24.64 13.85 10.95
CA LEU A 173 -24.27 14.82 9.91
C LEU A 173 -23.51 16.10 10.31
N LYS A 174 -22.18 16.00 10.20
CA LYS A 174 -21.36 17.09 9.64
C LYS A 174 -20.39 16.53 8.59
N LYS A 175 -20.67 16.80 7.32
CA LYS A 175 -19.73 17.34 6.29
C LYS A 175 -20.09 16.86 4.88
N THR A 176 -20.65 17.76 4.07
CA THR A 176 -20.36 17.94 2.63
C THR A 176 -20.84 19.32 2.21
N TRP A 177 -19.92 20.20 1.80
CA TRP A 177 -19.84 20.93 0.52
C TRP A 177 -18.45 21.60 0.49
#